data_AF-A0A143PI25-F1
#
_entry.id   AF-A0A143PI25-F1
#
_cell.length_a   1.000
_cell.length_b   1.000
_cell.length_c   1.000
_cell.angle_alpha   90.00
_cell.angle_beta   90.00
_cell.angle_gamma   90.00
#
_symmetry.space_group_name_H-M   'P 1'
#
loop_
_entity.id
_entity.type
_entity.pdbx_description
1 polymer ?
#
loop_
_entity_poly.entity_id
_entity_poly.type
_entity_poly.pdbx_seq_one_letter_code
_entity_poly.pdbx_strand_id
1 'polypeptide(L)'
;MSVLVATVLSLPQSARPVLASDALAQVRPMDRRVEALIARGVMRSRTIGKLLDELSRTDVVVYVRSTPRRPGDLAGSMGFMGIGADGRRWLMVTLYGDEGWTTLEDAEDRQLITLGHELRHVLEVAADPGITTATAFAAFYRAIGDEWQKDRVDTQDARIAGRQVAQELSSGPQ
;
A
#
# COMPACT_ATOMS: atom_id res chain seq x y z
N MET A 1 -34.35 8.05 -54.79
CA MET A 1 -33.78 8.55 -53.52
C MET A 1 -32.92 7.44 -52.94
N SER A 2 -31.59 7.56 -53.04
CA SER A 2 -30.65 6.56 -52.50
C SER A 2 -30.27 6.93 -51.07
N VAL A 3 -30.42 6.00 -50.13
CA VAL A 3 -29.96 6.16 -48.74
C VAL A 3 -28.69 5.34 -48.58
N LEU A 4 -27.57 6.02 -48.33
CA LEU A 4 -26.30 5.42 -47.94
C LEU A 4 -26.37 5.03 -46.46
N VAL A 5 -26.24 3.75 -46.15
CA VAL A 5 -26.06 3.25 -44.78
C VAL A 5 -24.56 3.30 -44.47
N ALA A 6 -24.15 4.20 -43.58
CA ALA A 6 -22.79 4.28 -43.08
C ALA A 6 -22.64 3.29 -41.91
N THR A 7 -21.92 2.20 -42.13
CA THR A 7 -21.55 1.25 -41.08
C THR A 7 -20.44 1.87 -40.24
N VAL A 8 -20.75 2.28 -39.01
CA VAL A 8 -19.75 2.74 -38.04
C VAL A 8 -19.06 1.50 -37.47
N LEU A 9 -17.79 1.26 -37.84
CA LEU A 9 -16.94 0.32 -37.12
C LEU A 9 -16.66 0.87 -35.72
N SER A 10 -17.34 0.35 -34.70
CA SER A 10 -16.94 0.55 -33.31
C SER A 10 -15.65 -0.22 -33.05
N LEU A 11 -14.55 0.51 -32.93
CA LEU A 11 -13.31 -0.04 -32.39
C LEU A 11 -13.55 -0.43 -30.92
N PRO A 12 -13.01 -1.57 -30.44
CA PRO A 12 -13.06 -1.90 -29.03
C PRO A 12 -12.35 -0.80 -28.25
N GLN A 13 -13.06 -0.21 -27.29
CA GLN A 13 -12.52 0.74 -26.33
C GLN A 13 -11.43 0.02 -25.53
N SER A 14 -10.16 0.23 -25.87
CA SER A 14 -9.05 -0.25 -25.05
C SER A 14 -9.22 0.32 -23.64
N ALA A 15 -9.40 -0.55 -22.65
CA ALA A 15 -9.39 -0.15 -21.25
C ALA A 15 -8.03 0.49 -20.97
N ARG A 16 -8.02 1.82 -20.75
CA ARG A 16 -6.83 2.48 -20.20
C ARG A 16 -6.60 1.84 -18.82
N PRO A 17 -5.37 1.47 -18.45
CA PRO A 17 -5.10 1.06 -17.09
C PRO A 17 -5.38 2.27 -16.19
N VAL A 18 -6.49 2.23 -15.46
CA VAL A 18 -6.84 3.16 -14.39
C VAL A 18 -6.00 2.80 -13.15
N LEU A 19 -4.68 2.73 -13.31
CA LEU A 19 -3.79 2.23 -12.25
C LEU A 19 -2.94 3.33 -11.61
N ALA A 20 -2.82 4.50 -12.23
CA ALA A 20 -1.97 5.57 -11.72
C ALA A 20 -2.75 6.74 -11.11
N SER A 21 -3.81 7.24 -11.75
CA SER A 21 -4.47 8.48 -11.29
C SER A 21 -5.37 8.28 -10.06
N ASP A 22 -6.10 7.18 -10.01
CA ASP A 22 -7.07 6.94 -8.93
C ASP A 22 -6.42 6.31 -7.71
N ALA A 23 -5.50 5.35 -7.87
CA ALA A 23 -4.76 4.78 -6.74
C ALA A 23 -3.88 5.82 -5.99
N LEU A 24 -3.41 6.87 -6.69
CA LEU A 24 -2.71 8.01 -6.07
C LEU A 24 -3.65 8.94 -5.28
N ALA A 25 -4.97 8.84 -5.43
CA ALA A 25 -5.90 9.64 -4.63
C ALA A 25 -5.93 9.19 -3.16
N GLN A 26 -5.85 7.86 -2.94
CA GLN A 26 -5.81 7.23 -1.61
C GLN A 26 -4.38 7.08 -1.09
N VAL A 27 -3.38 6.83 -1.95
CA VAL A 27 -1.98 6.69 -1.53
C VAL A 27 -1.20 7.95 -1.85
N ARG A 28 -0.83 8.68 -0.81
CA ARG A 28 -0.19 10.00 -0.90
C ARG A 28 1.28 9.90 -0.48
N PRO A 29 2.22 9.77 -1.42
CA PRO A 29 3.64 9.84 -1.09
C PRO A 29 4.00 11.22 -0.55
N MET A 30 4.78 11.28 0.54
CA MET A 30 5.19 12.54 1.17
C MET A 30 6.43 13.16 0.52
N ASP A 31 7.15 12.42 -0.33
CA ASP A 31 8.31 12.89 -1.08
C ASP A 31 8.49 12.11 -2.41
N ARG A 32 9.37 12.62 -3.27
CA ARG A 32 9.66 12.02 -4.59
C ARG A 32 10.31 10.64 -4.50
N ARG A 33 11.04 10.34 -3.43
CA ARG A 33 11.67 9.03 -3.24
C ARG A 33 10.61 7.98 -2.98
N VAL A 34 9.64 8.27 -2.12
CA VAL A 34 8.50 7.38 -1.84
C VAL A 34 7.61 7.22 -3.07
N GLU A 35 7.32 8.30 -3.80
CA GLU A 35 6.58 8.22 -5.05
C GLU A 35 7.25 7.27 -6.04
N ALA A 36 8.57 7.40 -6.23
CA ALA A 36 9.34 6.54 -7.11
C ALA A 36 9.41 5.08 -6.60
N LEU A 37 9.49 4.88 -5.28
CA LEU A 37 9.44 3.56 -4.65
C LEU A 37 8.10 2.87 -4.93
N ILE A 38 6.98 3.57 -4.74
CA ILE A 38 5.64 3.02 -5.02
C ILE A 38 5.51 2.66 -6.51
N ALA A 39 5.96 3.53 -7.41
CA ALA A 39 5.94 3.27 -8.85
C ALA A 39 6.76 2.01 -9.21
N ARG A 40 7.96 1.86 -8.65
CA ARG A 40 8.78 0.64 -8.83
C ARG A 40 8.12 -0.59 -8.21
N GLY A 41 7.47 -0.44 -7.06
CA GLY A 41 6.68 -1.50 -6.43
C GLY A 41 5.59 -2.03 -7.35
N VAL A 42 4.81 -1.17 -7.99
CA VAL A 42 3.79 -1.57 -8.96
C VAL A 42 4.39 -2.31 -10.16
N MET A 43 5.56 -1.87 -10.63
CA MET A 43 6.24 -2.50 -11.76
C MET A 43 6.85 -3.87 -11.41
N ARG A 44 7.34 -4.04 -10.19
CA ARG A 44 8.12 -5.22 -9.77
C ARG A 44 7.31 -6.23 -8.96
N SER A 45 6.15 -5.85 -8.43
CA SER A 45 5.33 -6.69 -7.56
C SER A 45 3.85 -6.61 -7.94
N ARG A 46 3.31 -7.73 -8.42
CA ARG A 46 1.87 -7.88 -8.68
C ARG A 46 1.08 -7.77 -7.38
N THR A 47 1.63 -8.22 -6.27
CA THR A 47 1.01 -8.09 -4.95
C THR A 47 0.83 -6.62 -4.56
N ILE A 48 1.86 -5.78 -4.69
CA ILE A 48 1.73 -4.33 -4.45
C ILE A 48 0.69 -3.71 -5.37
N GLY A 49 0.71 -4.03 -6.67
CA GLY A 49 -0.27 -3.53 -7.63
C GLY A 49 -1.72 -3.87 -7.23
N LYS A 50 -1.98 -5.10 -6.79
CA LYS A 50 -3.31 -5.54 -6.31
C LYS A 50 -3.73 -4.82 -5.04
N LEU A 51 -2.85 -4.69 -4.05
CA LEU A 51 -3.17 -4.02 -2.79
C LEU A 51 -3.53 -2.53 -3.02
N LEU A 52 -2.81 -1.85 -3.92
CA LEU A 52 -3.10 -0.47 -4.28
C LEU A 52 -4.43 -0.32 -5.05
N ASP A 53 -4.73 -1.26 -5.95
CA ASP A 53 -6.02 -1.32 -6.65
C ASP A 53 -7.18 -1.55 -5.69
N GLU A 54 -7.04 -2.47 -4.74
CA GLU A 54 -8.02 -2.66 -3.66
C GLU A 54 -8.20 -1.41 -2.81
N LEU A 55 -7.10 -0.77 -2.40
CA LEU A 55 -7.12 0.43 -1.58
C LEU A 55 -7.82 1.61 -2.27
N SER A 56 -7.68 1.72 -3.59
CA SER A 56 -8.33 2.77 -4.39
C SER A 56 -9.87 2.78 -4.29
N ARG A 57 -10.46 1.65 -3.89
CA ARG A 57 -11.90 1.45 -3.75
C ARG A 57 -12.41 1.64 -2.31
N THR A 58 -11.57 2.14 -1.41
CA THR A 58 -11.89 2.33 0.00
C THR A 58 -12.07 3.80 0.37
N ASP A 59 -12.58 4.04 1.57
CA ASP A 59 -12.67 5.36 2.22
C ASP A 59 -11.38 5.73 3.00
N VAL A 60 -10.32 4.92 2.89
CA VAL A 60 -9.05 5.15 3.59
C VAL A 60 -8.08 5.91 2.70
N VAL A 61 -7.47 6.95 3.26
CA VAL A 61 -6.37 7.69 2.65
C VAL A 61 -5.11 7.44 3.48
N VAL A 62 -4.04 6.98 2.85
CA VAL A 62 -2.76 6.72 3.49
C VAL A 62 -1.70 7.69 2.99
N TYR A 63 -1.05 8.37 3.92
CA TYR A 63 0.18 9.11 3.67
C TYR A 63 1.36 8.18 3.89
N VAL A 64 2.29 8.15 2.93
CA VAL A 64 3.46 7.29 2.99
C VAL A 64 4.70 8.16 3.04
N ARG A 65 5.54 7.96 4.06
CA ARG A 65 6.85 8.61 4.18
C ARG A 65 7.96 7.57 4.36
N SER A 66 9.18 7.96 4.01
CA SER A 66 10.38 7.20 4.35
C SER A 66 11.24 8.03 5.31
N THR A 67 11.85 7.37 6.29
CA THR A 67 12.84 8.02 7.16
C THR A 67 14.02 7.08 7.42
N PRO A 68 15.28 7.58 7.42
CA PRO A 68 16.44 6.73 7.73
C PRO A 68 16.47 6.29 9.19
N ARG A 69 15.77 6.99 10.09
CA ARG A 69 15.78 6.68 11.51
C ARG A 69 14.86 5.50 11.84
N ARG A 70 15.44 4.39 12.31
CA ARG A 70 14.72 3.18 12.71
C ARG A 70 14.48 3.13 14.24
N PRO A 71 13.22 3.09 14.71
CA PRO A 71 12.93 2.84 16.12
C PRO A 71 13.09 1.34 16.42
N GLY A 72 14.21 0.95 17.03
CA GLY A 72 14.53 -0.45 17.30
C GLY A 72 14.58 -1.27 16.01
N ASP A 73 13.95 -2.45 16.00
CA ASP A 73 13.97 -3.39 14.86
C ASP A 73 12.76 -3.27 13.93
N LEU A 74 12.00 -2.17 13.96
CA LEU A 74 10.85 -2.00 13.06
C LEU A 74 11.31 -1.67 11.63
N ALA A 75 10.83 -2.40 10.63
CA ALA A 75 11.07 -2.05 9.23
C ALA A 75 10.07 -1.00 8.71
N GLY A 76 8.86 -0.98 9.28
CA GLY A 76 7.83 0.00 9.03
C GLY A 76 6.97 0.25 10.27
N SER A 77 6.07 1.22 10.18
CA SER A 77 4.97 1.39 11.11
C SER A 77 3.79 2.08 10.45
N MET A 78 2.60 1.88 11.04
CA MET A 78 1.38 2.55 10.65
C MET A 78 0.73 3.23 11.87
N GLY A 79 0.11 4.39 11.66
CA GLY A 79 -0.65 5.10 12.68
C GLY A 79 -1.94 5.72 12.15
N PHE A 80 -2.97 5.76 13.00
CA PHE A 80 -4.24 6.43 12.71
C PHE A 80 -4.13 7.93 12.95
N MET A 81 -4.36 8.75 11.92
CA MET A 81 -4.26 10.21 12.00
C MET A 81 -5.58 10.88 12.36
N GLY A 82 -6.71 10.25 12.04
CA GLY A 82 -8.03 10.82 12.27
C GLY A 82 -9.01 10.55 11.13
N ILE A 83 -10.12 11.28 11.17
CA ILE A 83 -11.14 11.30 10.11
C ILE A 83 -11.18 12.71 9.53
N GLY A 84 -11.11 12.80 8.21
CA GLY A 84 -11.25 14.06 7.47
C GLY A 84 -12.68 14.59 7.51
N ALA A 85 -12.86 15.87 7.18
CA ALA A 85 -14.19 16.49 7.10
C ALA A 85 -15.10 15.84 6.04
N ASP A 86 -14.52 15.11 5.09
CA ASP A 86 -15.19 14.32 4.07
C ASP A 86 -15.53 12.89 4.52
N GLY A 87 -15.30 12.57 5.80
CA GLY A 87 -15.56 11.25 6.39
C GLY A 87 -14.48 10.20 6.10
N ARG A 88 -13.44 10.52 5.31
CA ARG A 88 -12.38 9.55 5.00
C ARG A 88 -11.44 9.35 6.19
N ARG A 89 -11.00 8.11 6.40
CA ARG A 89 -10.07 7.72 7.47
C ARG A 89 -8.64 7.92 7.00
N TRP A 90 -7.84 8.67 7.76
CA TRP A 90 -6.48 9.03 7.36
C TRP A 90 -5.46 8.25 8.17
N LEU A 91 -4.52 7.61 7.48
CA LEU A 91 -3.44 6.83 8.08
C LEU A 91 -2.08 7.40 7.67
N MET A 92 -1.07 7.17 8.50
CA MET A 92 0.33 7.44 8.20
C MET A 92 1.08 6.12 8.19
N VAL A 93 1.71 5.79 7.07
CA VAL A 93 2.70 4.71 6.95
C VAL A 93 4.09 5.33 6.92
N THR A 94 4.96 4.83 7.79
CA THR A 94 6.38 5.21 7.84
C THR A 94 7.21 4.00 7.46
N LEU A 95 7.95 4.09 6.36
CA LEU A 95 8.98 3.12 5.99
C LEU A 95 10.30 3.54 6.62
N TYR A 96 10.93 2.64 7.37
CA TYR A 96 12.24 2.88 7.95
C TYR A 96 13.32 2.39 7.00
N GLY A 97 14.28 3.28 6.71
CA GLY A 97 15.53 2.89 6.07
C GLY A 97 16.43 2.17 7.08
N ASP A 98 17.43 1.47 6.57
CA ASP A 98 18.51 0.94 7.41
C ASP A 98 19.84 1.50 6.91
N GLU A 99 20.71 1.85 7.85
CA GLU A 99 22.07 2.32 7.61
C GLU A 99 23.04 1.12 7.42
N GLY A 100 22.59 -0.12 7.65
CA GLY A 100 23.41 -1.33 7.61
C GLY A 100 23.33 -2.20 6.35
N TRP A 101 22.69 -1.76 5.27
CA TRP A 101 22.52 -2.59 4.06
C TRP A 101 23.75 -2.61 3.15
N THR A 102 24.10 -3.81 2.68
CA THR A 102 25.30 -4.06 1.87
C THR A 102 25.21 -3.47 0.46
N THR A 103 24.00 -3.35 -0.11
CA THR A 103 23.76 -2.71 -1.41
C THR A 103 22.52 -1.82 -1.41
N LEU A 104 22.44 -0.91 -2.38
CA LEU A 104 21.27 -0.05 -2.60
C LEU A 104 20.04 -0.85 -3.07
N GLU A 105 20.26 -1.95 -3.81
CA GLU A 105 19.19 -2.81 -4.31
C GLU A 105 18.54 -3.60 -3.16
N ASP A 106 19.34 -4.16 -2.26
CA ASP A 106 18.83 -4.82 -1.05
C ASP A 106 18.00 -3.88 -0.17
N ALA A 107 18.43 -2.61 -0.08
CA ALA A 107 17.73 -1.60 0.69
C ALA A 107 16.35 -1.30 0.09
N GLU A 108 16.26 -1.17 -1.23
CA GLU A 108 15.00 -0.94 -1.93
C GLU A 108 14.04 -2.13 -1.81
N ASP A 109 14.53 -3.34 -2.05
CA ASP A 109 13.70 -4.55 -2.01
C ASP A 109 13.05 -4.73 -0.63
N ARG A 110 13.80 -4.42 0.45
CA ARG A 110 13.22 -4.41 1.79
C ARG A 110 12.19 -3.33 2.01
N GLN A 111 12.38 -2.13 1.44
CA GLN A 111 11.36 -1.09 1.48
C GLN A 111 10.09 -1.50 0.71
N LEU A 112 10.22 -2.22 -0.41
CA LEU A 112 9.09 -2.76 -1.17
C LEU A 112 8.36 -3.87 -0.40
N ILE A 113 9.11 -4.81 0.21
CA ILE A 113 8.54 -5.86 1.08
C ILE A 113 7.76 -5.23 2.24
N THR A 114 8.37 -4.24 2.89
CA THR A 114 7.73 -3.50 3.99
C THR A 114 6.49 -2.76 3.49
N LEU A 115 6.56 -2.08 2.34
CA LEU A 115 5.41 -1.39 1.76
C LEU A 115 4.24 -2.35 1.51
N GLY A 116 4.48 -3.53 0.93
CA GLY A 116 3.43 -4.54 0.72
C GLY A 116 2.80 -5.02 2.03
N HIS A 117 3.62 -5.21 3.06
CA HIS A 117 3.16 -5.54 4.41
C HIS A 117 2.26 -4.45 5.01
N GLU A 118 2.72 -3.20 5.00
CA GLU A 118 1.95 -2.07 5.54
C GLU A 118 0.67 -1.80 4.75
N LEU A 119 0.67 -1.94 3.42
CA LEU A 119 -0.54 -1.80 2.60
C LEU A 119 -1.61 -2.85 2.94
N ARG A 120 -1.21 -4.07 3.33
CA ARG A 120 -2.16 -5.08 3.81
C ARG A 120 -2.80 -4.66 5.14
N HIS A 121 -2.02 -4.08 6.05
CA HIS A 121 -2.58 -3.48 7.27
C HIS A 121 -3.55 -2.33 6.98
N VAL A 122 -3.24 -1.47 6.01
CA VAL A 122 -4.18 -0.41 5.58
C VAL A 122 -5.52 -1.00 5.13
N LEU A 123 -5.51 -2.12 4.39
CA LEU A 123 -6.74 -2.80 3.95
C LEU A 123 -7.49 -3.49 5.09
N GLU A 124 -6.81 -3.97 6.13
CA GLU A 124 -7.47 -4.46 7.35
C GLU A 124 -8.24 -3.34 8.05
N VAL A 125 -7.64 -2.14 8.14
CA VAL A 125 -8.35 -0.96 8.65
C VAL A 125 -9.54 -0.65 7.75
N ALA A 126 -9.35 -0.66 6.43
CA ALA A 126 -10.42 -0.38 5.49
C ALA A 126 -11.62 -1.34 5.67
N ALA A 127 -11.36 -2.61 5.96
CA ALA A 127 -12.37 -3.65 6.14
C ALA A 127 -13.22 -3.49 7.42
N ASP A 128 -12.73 -2.78 8.44
CA ASP A 128 -13.48 -2.51 9.67
C ASP A 128 -13.88 -1.02 9.77
N PRO A 129 -15.13 -0.66 9.39
CA PRO A 129 -15.61 0.72 9.47
C PRO A 129 -15.73 1.24 10.91
N GLY A 130 -15.65 0.37 11.92
CA GLY A 130 -15.64 0.74 13.34
C GLY A 130 -14.36 1.44 13.79
N ILE A 131 -13.27 1.31 13.02
CA ILE A 131 -11.99 1.98 13.30
C ILE A 131 -12.09 3.46 12.93
N THR A 132 -12.59 4.23 13.87
CA THR A 132 -12.83 5.68 13.72
C THR A 132 -11.95 6.54 14.62
N THR A 133 -11.21 5.91 15.53
CA THR A 133 -10.34 6.56 16.50
C THR A 133 -9.03 5.81 16.66
N ALA A 134 -8.00 6.47 17.18
CA ALA A 134 -6.73 5.82 17.52
C ALA A 134 -6.91 4.71 18.59
N THR A 135 -7.87 4.88 19.51
CA THR A 135 -8.20 3.86 20.51
C THR A 135 -8.84 2.62 19.87
N ALA A 136 -9.80 2.81 18.95
CA ALA A 136 -10.41 1.71 18.20
C ALA A 136 -9.39 0.99 17.33
N PHE A 137 -8.50 1.75 16.68
CA PHE A 137 -7.37 1.21 15.91
C PHE A 137 -6.45 0.32 16.77
N ALA A 138 -6.03 0.80 17.94
CA ALA A 138 -5.19 0.02 18.84
C ALA A 138 -5.91 -1.23 19.40
N ALA A 139 -7.21 -1.10 19.72
CA ALA A 139 -8.03 -2.21 20.19
C ALA A 139 -8.22 -3.29 19.12
N PHE A 140 -8.45 -2.87 17.86
CA PHE A 140 -8.56 -3.76 16.71
C PHE A 140 -7.31 -4.63 16.56
N TYR A 141 -6.13 -4.02 16.51
CA TYR A 141 -4.90 -4.80 16.34
C TYR A 141 -4.64 -5.73 17.53
N ARG A 142 -4.85 -5.29 18.77
CA ARG A 142 -4.76 -6.17 19.95
C ARG A 142 -5.68 -7.38 19.88
N ALA A 143 -6.82 -7.28 19.19
CA ALA A 143 -7.78 -8.36 19.06
C ALA A 143 -7.41 -9.36 17.95
N ILE A 144 -6.83 -8.90 16.83
CA ILE A 144 -6.64 -9.73 15.64
C ILE A 144 -5.19 -10.12 15.35
N GLY A 145 -4.22 -9.40 15.92
CA GLY A 145 -2.82 -9.64 15.64
C GLY A 145 -2.16 -10.52 16.69
N ASP A 146 -1.08 -11.16 16.27
CA ASP A 146 -0.22 -11.92 17.15
C ASP A 146 0.80 -10.97 17.78
N GLU A 147 1.03 -11.14 19.08
CA GLU A 147 2.15 -10.46 19.76
C GLU A 147 3.46 -11.01 19.20
N TRP A 148 4.13 -10.23 18.35
CA TRP A 148 5.43 -10.59 17.79
C TRP A 148 6.58 -10.24 18.74
N GLN A 149 6.41 -9.17 19.52
CA GLN A 149 7.20 -8.78 20.70
C GLN A 149 6.29 -7.97 21.65
N LYS A 150 6.76 -7.68 22.88
CA LYS A 150 6.02 -6.83 23.82
C LYS A 150 5.62 -5.50 23.14
N ASP A 151 4.33 -5.19 23.15
CA ASP A 151 3.73 -4.00 22.55
C ASP A 151 3.84 -3.90 21.01
N ARG A 152 4.13 -5.01 20.31
CA ARG A 152 4.15 -5.09 18.83
C ARG A 152 3.16 -6.13 18.35
N VAL A 153 2.18 -5.67 17.60
CA VAL A 153 1.12 -6.50 17.07
C VAL A 153 1.22 -6.52 15.55
N ASP A 154 1.15 -7.72 14.98
CA ASP A 154 1.26 -7.95 13.55
C ASP A 154 0.30 -9.09 13.14
N THR A 155 -0.21 -9.06 11.91
CA THR A 155 -1.21 -9.99 11.42
C THR A 155 -0.59 -11.03 10.49
N GLN A 156 -1.19 -12.22 10.47
CA GLN A 156 -0.75 -13.27 9.56
C GLN A 156 -0.83 -12.82 8.09
N ASP A 157 -1.88 -12.09 7.72
CA ASP A 157 -2.11 -11.63 6.36
C ASP A 157 -1.07 -10.59 5.91
N ALA A 158 -0.70 -9.64 6.75
CA ALA A 158 0.37 -8.69 6.44
C ALA A 158 1.72 -9.40 6.26
N ARG A 159 2.02 -10.39 7.10
CA ARG A 159 3.23 -11.22 6.91
C ARG A 159 3.19 -12.03 5.61
N ILE A 160 2.02 -12.54 5.21
CA ILE A 160 1.86 -13.24 3.93
C ILE A 160 2.12 -12.28 2.77
N ALA A 161 1.52 -11.08 2.80
CA ALA A 161 1.71 -10.08 1.76
C ALA A 161 3.20 -9.71 1.60
N GLY A 162 3.90 -9.44 2.70
CA GLY A 162 5.34 -9.16 2.66
C GLY A 162 6.16 -10.31 2.05
N ARG A 163 5.85 -11.57 2.39
CA ARG A 163 6.52 -12.74 1.79
C ARG A 163 6.23 -12.90 0.30
N GLN A 164 4.99 -12.63 -0.14
CA GLN A 164 4.63 -12.67 -1.55
C GLN A 164 5.41 -11.62 -2.35
N VAL A 165 5.54 -10.39 -1.83
CA VAL A 165 6.39 -9.36 -2.44
C VAL A 165 7.84 -9.85 -2.50
N ALA A 166 8.40 -10.38 -1.41
CA ALA A 166 9.77 -10.88 -1.40
C ALA A 166 10.02 -11.96 -2.46
N GLN A 167 9.05 -12.87 -2.64
CA GLN A 167 9.11 -13.91 -3.66
C GLN A 167 9.02 -13.34 -5.08
N GLU A 168 8.17 -12.35 -5.31
CA GLU A 168 8.05 -11.66 -6.61
C GLU A 168 9.35 -10.94 -6.98
N LEU A 169 10.00 -10.27 -6.02
CA LEU A 169 11.26 -9.55 -6.25
C LEU A 169 12.42 -10.49 -6.57
N SER A 170 12.50 -11.65 -5.91
CA SER A 170 13.55 -12.65 -6.15
C SER A 170 13.37 -13.45 -7.44
N SER A 171 12.15 -13.51 -7.97
CA SER A 171 11.83 -14.25 -9.20
C SER A 171 12.07 -13.42 -10.48
N GLY A 172 12.36 -12.12 -10.35
CA GLY A 172 12.44 -11.17 -11.46
C GLY A 172 11.05 -10.75 -12.00
N PRO A 173 10.97 -9.73 -12.87
CA PRO A 173 9.69 -9.28 -13.43
C PRO A 173 9.04 -10.40 -14.26
N GLN A 174 7.77 -10.71 -13.98
CA GLN A 174 6.92 -11.57 -14.83
C GLN A 174 6.09 -10.75 -15.81
#